data_AF-A0A242CVI7-F1
#
_entry.id   AF-A0A242CVI7-F1
#
_cell.length_a   1.000
_cell.length_b   1.000
_cell.length_c   1.000
_cell.angle_alpha   90.00
_cell.angle_beta   90.00
_cell.angle_gamma   90.00
#
_symmetry.space_group_name_H-M   'P 1'
#
loop_
_entity.id
_entity.type
_entity.pdbx_description
1 polymer ?
#
loop_
_entity_poly.entity_id
_entity_poly.type
_entity_poly.pdbx_seq_one_letter_code
_entity_poly.pdbx_strand_id
1 'polypeptide(L)'
;MSNETLSERVLYNNKISEEWLELVDNAPEFNRFDLTNISALLVAPCDLGTLVIRDGQPSLSKKNTLKTLDSFFKTHRFFDYSLTKRCFKSIKEFPSYKVPFVNWHYALFPLERPKNCMWLNPLDIYDLKTIHGRCFAELSNGLVLETPTQMRSIIDQAEKVIYVLCYLRREYSLTDHYNGDPLDYVQLPQTPFLKSIRNRSLLQHWVTERGVFHQRYLHESLLKYSSKYIDTADVL
;
A
#
# COMPACT_ATOMS: atom_id res chain seq x y z
N MET A 1 -22.95 6.09 -26.92
CA MET A 1 -23.55 5.70 -25.62
C MET A 1 -23.34 4.20 -25.46
N SER A 2 -22.22 3.82 -24.82
CA SER A 2 -21.91 2.43 -24.49
C SER A 2 -22.12 2.26 -23.00
N ASN A 3 -23.03 1.35 -22.63
CA ASN A 3 -23.32 0.96 -21.25
C ASN A 3 -22.04 0.43 -20.59
N GLU A 4 -21.48 1.20 -19.66
CA GLU A 4 -20.40 0.75 -18.77
C GLU A 4 -21.02 -0.11 -17.66
N THR A 5 -21.17 -1.39 -17.91
CA THR A 5 -21.40 -2.37 -16.85
C THR A 5 -20.10 -2.47 -16.05
N LEU A 6 -20.05 -1.77 -14.92
CA LEU A 6 -19.16 -2.12 -13.81
C LEU A 6 -19.43 -3.59 -13.44
N SER A 7 -18.38 -4.32 -13.05
CA SER A 7 -18.55 -5.69 -12.52
C SER A 7 -19.57 -5.71 -11.39
N GLU A 8 -20.22 -6.86 -11.19
CA GLU A 8 -21.40 -7.03 -10.34
C GLU A 8 -21.18 -6.73 -8.83
N ARG A 9 -19.96 -6.41 -8.38
CA ARG A 9 -19.64 -6.13 -6.97
C ARG A 9 -18.92 -4.80 -6.78
N VAL A 10 -19.70 -3.74 -6.60
CA VAL A 10 -19.21 -2.38 -6.32
C VAL A 10 -19.32 -2.08 -4.83
N LEU A 11 -18.19 -1.77 -4.19
CA LEU A 11 -18.16 -1.27 -2.82
C LEU A 11 -18.10 0.25 -2.81
N TYR A 12 -19.21 0.86 -2.46
CA TYR A 12 -19.31 2.32 -2.30
C TYR A 12 -18.59 2.77 -1.03
N ASN A 13 -17.92 3.92 -1.12
CA ASN A 13 -17.16 4.44 0.01
C ASN A 13 -18.10 5.04 1.06
N ASN A 14 -17.90 4.69 2.34
CA ASN A 14 -18.71 5.17 3.46
C ASN A 14 -20.22 4.94 3.30
N LYS A 15 -20.65 3.99 2.46
CA LYS A 15 -22.06 3.65 2.25
C LYS A 15 -22.23 2.14 2.38
N ILE A 16 -23.10 1.73 3.29
CA ILE A 16 -23.46 0.32 3.44
C ILE A 16 -24.30 -0.12 2.25
N SER A 17 -24.00 -1.31 1.74
CA SER A 17 -24.72 -1.97 0.65
C SER A 17 -24.79 -3.48 0.93
N GLU A 18 -25.58 -4.20 0.14
CA GLU A 18 -25.71 -5.65 0.28
C GLU A 18 -24.37 -6.36 0.02
N GLU A 19 -23.60 -5.89 -0.96
CA GLU A 19 -22.26 -6.39 -1.28
C GLU A 19 -21.27 -6.20 -0.11
N TRP A 20 -21.39 -5.08 0.61
CA TRP A 20 -20.61 -4.82 1.82
C TRP A 20 -20.94 -5.80 2.93
N LEU A 21 -22.24 -6.02 3.17
CA LEU A 21 -22.71 -6.95 4.21
C LEU A 21 -22.30 -8.38 3.88
N GLU A 22 -22.51 -8.83 2.65
CA GLU A 22 -22.13 -10.18 2.20
C GLU A 22 -20.63 -10.44 2.41
N LEU A 23 -19.77 -9.48 2.05
CA LEU A 23 -18.33 -9.63 2.24
C LEU A 23 -17.91 -9.65 3.70
N VAL A 24 -18.52 -8.81 4.54
CA VAL A 24 -18.14 -8.70 5.96
C VAL A 24 -18.66 -9.89 6.76
N ASP A 25 -19.89 -10.34 6.52
CA ASP A 25 -20.51 -11.44 7.26
C ASP A 25 -19.83 -12.79 6.97
N ASN A 26 -19.33 -12.98 5.74
CA ASN A 26 -18.64 -14.20 5.33
C ASN A 26 -17.11 -14.15 5.50
N ALA A 27 -16.55 -13.00 5.91
CA ALA A 27 -15.10 -12.84 6.03
C ALA A 27 -14.56 -13.57 7.28
N PRO A 28 -13.65 -14.56 7.13
CA PRO A 28 -12.94 -15.11 8.27
C PRO A 28 -12.08 -14.07 8.99
N GLU A 29 -11.67 -14.36 10.22
CA GLU A 29 -10.76 -13.50 10.97
C GLU A 29 -9.43 -13.32 10.21
N PHE A 30 -8.92 -12.08 10.20
CA PHE A 30 -7.66 -11.73 9.56
C PHE A 30 -6.49 -12.54 10.14
N ASN A 31 -5.99 -13.49 9.35
CA ASN A 31 -4.76 -14.21 9.66
C ASN A 31 -3.52 -13.35 9.34
N ARG A 32 -2.85 -12.87 10.39
CA ARG A 32 -1.61 -12.07 10.27
C ARG A 32 -0.37 -12.88 9.89
N PHE A 33 -0.45 -14.20 9.80
CA PHE A 33 0.64 -15.08 9.35
C PHE A 33 0.54 -15.43 7.86
N ASP A 34 -0.60 -15.12 7.23
CA ASP A 34 -0.79 -15.32 5.80
C ASP A 34 -0.04 -14.25 5.00
N LEU A 35 1.05 -14.70 4.36
CA LEU A 35 1.98 -13.90 3.55
C LEU A 35 1.44 -13.55 2.16
N THR A 36 0.26 -14.05 1.78
CA THR A 36 -0.37 -13.71 0.50
C THR A 36 -0.52 -12.19 0.37
N ASN A 37 -0.23 -11.69 -0.84
CA ASN A 37 -0.27 -10.27 -1.13
C ASN A 37 -1.64 -9.69 -0.77
N ILE A 38 -1.61 -8.54 -0.10
CA ILE A 38 -2.82 -7.79 0.21
C ILE A 38 -3.09 -6.86 -0.98
N SER A 39 -4.26 -7.00 -1.59
CA SER A 39 -4.68 -6.15 -2.71
C SER A 39 -5.27 -4.83 -2.25
N ALA A 40 -6.05 -4.86 -1.15
CA ALA A 40 -6.59 -3.66 -0.54
C ALA A 40 -6.87 -3.84 0.96
N LEU A 41 -6.88 -2.73 1.68
CA LEU A 41 -7.48 -2.64 3.01
C LEU A 41 -8.56 -1.58 2.98
N LEU A 42 -9.77 -1.97 3.35
CA LEU A 42 -10.94 -1.11 3.31
C LEU A 42 -11.40 -0.85 4.75
N VAL A 43 -11.85 0.37 5.02
CA VAL A 43 -12.50 0.70 6.28
C VAL A 43 -13.89 0.07 6.23
N ALA A 44 -14.14 -0.92 7.09
CA ALA A 44 -15.45 -1.55 7.13
C ALA A 44 -16.49 -0.56 7.68
N PRO A 45 -17.72 -0.53 7.13
CA PRO A 45 -18.81 0.29 7.66
C PRO A 45 -19.10 0.00 9.14
N CYS A 46 -19.75 0.95 9.82
CA CYS A 46 -20.25 0.79 11.19
C CYS A 46 -19.17 0.39 12.23
N ASP A 47 -17.93 0.85 12.04
CA ASP A 47 -16.80 0.56 12.92
C ASP A 47 -16.49 -0.94 13.12
N LEU A 48 -16.88 -1.79 12.16
CA LEU A 48 -16.61 -3.23 12.17
C LEU A 48 -15.12 -3.58 12.00
N GLY A 49 -14.29 -2.57 11.70
CA GLY A 49 -12.84 -2.66 11.64
C GLY A 49 -12.30 -2.52 10.22
N THR A 50 -11.45 -3.45 9.82
CA THR A 50 -10.77 -3.45 8.53
C THR A 50 -11.10 -4.70 7.74
N LEU A 51 -11.68 -4.53 6.55
CA LEU A 51 -11.78 -5.60 5.57
C LEU A 51 -10.46 -5.66 4.80
N VAL A 52 -9.77 -6.79 4.88
CA VAL A 52 -8.53 -7.05 4.14
C VAL A 52 -8.87 -7.90 2.93
N ILE A 53 -8.63 -7.35 1.74
CA ILE A 53 -8.85 -8.02 0.46
C ILE A 53 -7.53 -8.64 0.02
N ARG A 54 -7.54 -9.95 -0.14
CA ARG A 54 -6.53 -10.72 -0.86
C ARG A 54 -7.18 -11.35 -2.09
N ASP A 55 -6.38 -11.90 -2.99
CA ASP A 55 -6.86 -12.59 -4.18
C ASP A 55 -7.93 -13.65 -3.81
N GLY A 56 -9.18 -13.36 -4.18
CA GLY A 56 -10.36 -14.21 -3.90
C GLY A 56 -10.76 -14.44 -2.43
N GLN A 57 -10.06 -13.90 -1.43
CA GLN A 57 -10.29 -14.24 -0.01
C GLN A 57 -10.34 -12.97 0.86
N PRO A 58 -11.54 -12.41 1.15
CA PRO A 58 -11.68 -11.34 2.12
C PRO A 58 -11.45 -11.87 3.54
N SER A 59 -10.96 -11.02 4.43
CA SER A 59 -10.85 -11.35 5.86
C SER A 59 -11.05 -10.10 6.71
N LEU A 60 -11.52 -10.24 7.94
CA LEU A 60 -11.89 -9.12 8.80
C LEU A 60 -10.92 -8.99 9.99
N SER A 61 -10.40 -7.79 10.19
CA SER A 61 -9.69 -7.42 11.42
C SER A 61 -10.52 -6.45 12.24
N LYS A 62 -10.65 -6.71 13.55
CA LYS A 62 -11.28 -5.77 14.50
C LYS A 62 -10.48 -4.48 14.74
N LYS A 63 -9.28 -4.37 14.16
CA LYS A 63 -8.41 -3.19 14.26
C LYS A 63 -8.69 -2.24 13.09
N ASN A 64 -8.29 -0.97 13.24
CA ASN A 64 -8.28 -0.03 12.12
C ASN A 64 -7.15 -0.36 11.12
N THR A 65 -7.22 0.22 9.91
CA THR A 65 -6.37 -0.21 8.79
C THR A 65 -4.88 -0.11 9.10
N LEU A 66 -4.44 0.96 9.78
CA LEU A 66 -3.04 1.12 10.18
C LEU A 66 -2.60 0.08 11.21
N LYS A 67 -3.41 -0.17 12.25
CA LYS A 67 -3.08 -1.15 13.29
C LYS A 67 -3.10 -2.58 12.74
N THR A 68 -3.96 -2.87 11.76
CA THR A 68 -3.98 -4.14 11.03
C THR A 68 -2.67 -4.35 10.27
N LEU A 69 -2.24 -3.35 9.48
CA LEU A 69 -0.97 -3.38 8.75
C LEU A 69 0.24 -3.45 9.66
N ASP A 70 0.30 -2.62 10.70
CA ASP A 70 1.40 -2.61 11.66
C ASP A 70 1.53 -3.97 12.36
N SER A 71 0.40 -4.61 12.70
CA SER A 71 0.39 -5.96 13.26
C SER A 71 0.95 -7.00 12.28
N PHE A 72 0.57 -6.93 11.01
CA PHE A 72 1.06 -7.84 9.96
C PHE A 72 2.57 -7.65 9.71
N PHE A 73 3.01 -6.41 9.50
CA PHE A 73 4.42 -6.08 9.23
C PHE A 73 5.33 -6.46 10.41
N LYS A 74 4.89 -6.23 11.65
CA LYS A 74 5.64 -6.66 12.85
C LYS A 74 5.78 -8.18 12.94
N THR A 75 4.72 -8.92 12.63
CA THR A 75 4.75 -10.40 12.65
C THR A 75 5.79 -10.95 11.68
N HIS A 76 5.95 -10.33 10.51
CA HIS A 76 6.90 -10.75 9.49
C HIS A 76 8.26 -10.03 9.56
N ARG A 77 8.51 -9.24 10.61
CA ARG A 77 9.76 -8.48 10.81
C ARG A 77 10.12 -7.57 9.62
N PHE A 78 9.10 -7.03 8.94
CA PHE A 78 9.27 -6.00 7.94
C PHE A 78 9.56 -4.65 8.60
N PHE A 79 9.87 -3.63 7.78
CA PHE A 79 10.21 -2.29 8.28
C PHE A 79 9.11 -1.69 9.14
N ASP A 80 9.50 -1.12 10.28
CA ASP A 80 8.62 -0.41 11.20
C ASP A 80 8.10 0.86 10.52
N TYR A 81 6.78 0.96 10.41
CA TYR A 81 6.11 2.06 9.71
C TYR A 81 6.48 3.45 10.23
N SER A 82 6.67 3.59 11.55
CA SER A 82 7.05 4.86 12.16
C SER A 82 8.45 5.30 11.75
N LEU A 83 9.39 4.34 11.63
CA LEU A 83 10.75 4.58 11.17
C LEU A 83 10.77 4.88 9.67
N THR A 84 10.10 4.03 8.88
CA THR A 84 9.94 4.19 7.42
C THR A 84 9.37 5.56 7.07
N LYS A 85 8.37 6.03 7.83
CA LYS A 85 7.79 7.36 7.66
C LYS A 85 8.78 8.50 7.91
N ARG A 86 9.66 8.38 8.90
CA ARG A 86 10.71 9.39 9.14
C ARG A 86 11.76 9.37 8.03
N CYS A 87 12.16 8.18 7.59
CA CYS A 87 13.08 8.02 6.47
C CYS A 87 12.54 8.68 5.20
N PHE A 88 11.32 8.38 4.77
CA PHE A 88 10.76 8.95 3.55
C PHE A 88 10.45 10.45 3.63
N LYS A 89 10.09 10.98 4.80
CA LYS A 89 9.90 12.44 4.98
C LYS A 89 11.15 13.26 4.67
N SER A 90 12.32 12.67 4.86
CA SER A 90 13.61 13.34 4.67
C SER A 90 14.14 13.26 3.24
N ILE A 91 13.40 12.62 2.32
CA ILE A 91 13.75 12.48 0.91
C ILE A 91 12.67 13.21 0.11
N LYS A 92 13.06 14.23 -0.64
CA LYS A 92 12.17 15.22 -1.26
C LYS A 92 11.19 14.58 -2.25
N GLU A 93 11.60 13.49 -2.88
CA GLU A 93 10.91 12.79 -3.95
C GLU A 93 9.79 11.87 -3.42
N PHE A 94 9.82 11.52 -2.13
CA PHE A 94 8.88 10.57 -1.53
C PHE A 94 7.68 11.25 -0.84
N PRO A 95 6.52 10.57 -0.74
CA PRO A 95 5.33 11.14 -0.15
C PRO A 95 5.51 11.43 1.35
N SER A 96 5.53 12.70 1.74
CA SER A 96 5.79 13.13 3.12
C SER A 96 4.66 12.81 4.11
N TYR A 97 3.42 12.64 3.64
CA TYR A 97 2.24 12.43 4.48
C TYR A 97 1.46 11.13 4.22
N LYS A 98 1.53 10.58 2.99
CA LYS A 98 0.94 9.29 2.58
C LYS A 98 2.03 8.22 2.43
N VAL A 99 2.74 7.95 3.51
CA VAL A 99 3.85 7.00 3.47
C VAL A 99 3.32 5.59 3.19
N PRO A 100 3.86 4.87 2.20
CA PRO A 100 3.44 3.50 1.92
C PRO A 100 3.98 2.50 2.92
N PHE A 101 3.32 1.35 2.97
CA PHE A 101 3.89 0.11 3.47
C PHE A 101 4.52 -0.64 2.29
N VAL A 102 5.77 -1.05 2.42
CA VAL A 102 6.50 -1.72 1.34
C VAL A 102 7.28 -2.90 1.92
N ASN A 103 7.22 -4.03 1.25
CA ASN A 103 8.03 -5.21 1.53
C ASN A 103 8.65 -5.74 0.22
N TRP A 104 9.29 -6.92 0.27
CA TRP A 104 9.94 -7.54 -0.89
C TRP A 104 8.98 -7.85 -2.04
N HIS A 105 7.72 -8.16 -1.75
CA HIS A 105 6.77 -8.72 -2.70
C HIS A 105 5.81 -7.66 -3.27
N TYR A 106 5.33 -6.74 -2.44
CA TYR A 106 4.34 -5.75 -2.83
C TYR A 106 4.44 -4.47 -1.99
N ALA A 107 3.64 -3.49 -2.38
CA ALA A 107 3.50 -2.23 -1.68
C ALA A 107 2.03 -1.85 -1.52
N LEU A 108 1.73 -1.11 -0.47
CA LEU A 108 0.40 -0.57 -0.18
C LEU A 108 0.53 0.92 0.08
N PHE A 109 -0.37 1.71 -0.50
CA PHE A 109 -0.41 3.15 -0.25
C PHE A 109 -1.77 3.60 0.26
N PRO A 110 -1.79 4.56 1.20
CA PRO A 110 -3.02 5.06 1.74
C PRO A 110 -3.62 6.09 0.77
N LEU A 111 -4.92 6.00 0.52
CA LEU A 111 -5.61 7.00 -0.31
C LEU A 111 -5.77 8.33 0.43
N GLU A 112 -5.79 8.32 1.76
CA GLU A 112 -5.92 9.51 2.60
C GLU A 112 -4.87 9.50 3.73
N ARG A 113 -5.17 10.11 4.88
CA ARG A 113 -4.27 10.05 6.04
C ARG A 113 -4.24 8.62 6.60
N PRO A 114 -3.05 8.02 6.80
CA PRO A 114 -2.88 6.58 7.07
C PRO A 114 -3.67 5.93 8.22
N LYS A 115 -4.23 6.70 9.17
CA LYS A 115 -4.73 6.17 10.47
C LYS A 115 -5.89 5.17 10.33
N ASN A 116 -6.87 5.50 9.50
CA ASN A 116 -8.06 4.69 9.25
C ASN A 116 -8.62 5.08 7.89
N CYS A 117 -7.92 4.69 6.83
CA CYS A 117 -8.32 4.98 5.45
C CYS A 117 -8.17 3.74 4.58
N MET A 118 -8.67 3.84 3.35
CA MET A 118 -8.42 2.84 2.31
C MET A 118 -6.93 2.78 1.95
N TRP A 119 -6.41 1.56 1.76
CA TRP A 119 -5.09 1.30 1.22
C TRP A 119 -5.22 0.41 -0.01
N LEU A 120 -4.45 0.70 -1.06
CA LEU A 120 -4.44 -0.09 -2.29
C LEU A 120 -3.03 -0.60 -2.61
N ASN A 121 -2.95 -1.79 -3.18
CA ASN A 121 -1.76 -2.29 -3.84
C ASN A 121 -1.77 -1.83 -5.30
N PRO A 122 -0.81 -1.00 -5.76
CA PRO A 122 -0.83 -0.50 -7.12
C PRO A 122 -0.64 -1.64 -8.15
N LEU A 123 -0.03 -2.76 -7.76
CA LEU A 123 0.17 -3.91 -8.65
C LEU A 123 -1.11 -4.72 -8.86
N ASP A 124 -2.11 -4.58 -7.99
CA ASP A 124 -3.37 -5.32 -8.07
C ASP A 124 -4.52 -4.46 -8.65
N ILE A 125 -4.24 -3.24 -9.10
CA ILE A 125 -5.23 -2.41 -9.79
C ILE A 125 -5.29 -2.83 -11.27
N TYR A 126 -6.47 -3.28 -11.70
CA TYR A 126 -6.77 -3.59 -13.08
C TYR A 126 -6.99 -2.30 -13.88
N ASP A 127 -7.95 -1.47 -13.47
CA ASP A 127 -8.29 -0.23 -14.16
C ASP A 127 -8.79 0.86 -13.19
N LEU A 128 -8.71 2.12 -13.64
CA LEU A 128 -9.29 3.27 -12.93
C LEU A 128 -10.29 3.99 -13.84
N LYS A 129 -11.50 4.21 -13.35
CA LYS A 129 -12.57 4.89 -14.09
C LYS A 129 -13.13 6.06 -13.29
N THR A 130 -13.50 7.12 -13.98
CA THR A 130 -14.24 8.24 -13.37
C THR A 130 -15.66 8.27 -13.91
N ILE A 131 -16.63 8.00 -13.06
CA ILE A 131 -18.05 7.95 -13.41
C ILE A 131 -18.78 8.99 -12.57
N HIS A 132 -19.47 9.92 -13.22
CA HIS A 132 -20.19 11.03 -12.56
C HIS A 132 -19.34 11.79 -11.51
N GLY A 133 -18.07 12.03 -11.82
CA GLY A 133 -17.13 12.75 -10.94
C GLY A 133 -16.60 11.94 -9.75
N ARG A 134 -16.98 10.67 -9.62
CA ARG A 134 -16.46 9.73 -8.62
C ARG A 134 -15.44 8.81 -9.26
N CYS A 135 -14.36 8.50 -8.54
CA CYS A 135 -13.30 7.63 -9.03
C CYS A 135 -13.49 6.22 -8.49
N PHE A 136 -13.43 5.23 -9.38
CA PHE A 136 -13.55 3.82 -9.08
C PHE A 136 -12.25 3.11 -9.45
N ALA A 137 -11.79 2.25 -8.55
CA ALA A 137 -10.66 1.36 -8.78
C ALA A 137 -11.16 -0.08 -8.92
N GLU A 138 -10.96 -0.67 -10.08
CA GLU A 138 -11.19 -2.08 -10.34
C GLU A 138 -9.92 -2.85 -9.98
N LEU A 139 -10.04 -3.83 -9.08
CA LEU A 139 -8.94 -4.70 -8.72
C LEU A 139 -8.85 -5.90 -9.68
N SER A 140 -7.69 -6.53 -9.77
CA SER A 140 -7.45 -7.71 -10.63
C SER A 140 -8.36 -8.91 -10.30
N ASN A 141 -8.92 -8.97 -9.10
CA ASN A 141 -9.90 -9.98 -8.68
C ASN A 141 -11.36 -9.62 -9.06
N GLY A 142 -11.56 -8.53 -9.81
CA GLY A 142 -12.88 -8.07 -10.28
C GLY A 142 -13.65 -7.19 -9.28
N LEU A 143 -13.16 -7.01 -8.05
CA LEU A 143 -13.79 -6.13 -7.07
C LEU A 143 -13.64 -4.65 -7.49
N VAL A 144 -14.73 -3.90 -7.47
CA VAL A 144 -14.71 -2.47 -7.79
C VAL A 144 -14.91 -1.65 -6.52
N LEU A 145 -14.03 -0.69 -6.30
CA LEU A 145 -14.00 0.17 -5.12
C LEU A 145 -14.27 1.61 -5.52
N GLU A 146 -15.30 2.25 -4.95
CA GLU A 146 -15.37 3.71 -4.97
C GLU A 146 -14.26 4.27 -4.07
N THR A 147 -13.43 5.14 -4.63
CA THR A 147 -12.27 5.68 -3.93
C THR A 147 -12.58 7.08 -3.37
N PRO A 148 -12.04 7.44 -2.18
CA PRO A 148 -12.21 8.78 -1.60
C PRO A 148 -11.45 9.88 -2.35
N THR A 149 -10.62 9.53 -3.32
CA THR A 149 -9.72 10.47 -4.01
C THR A 149 -9.89 10.42 -5.51
N GLN A 150 -9.53 11.52 -6.17
CA GLN A 150 -9.55 11.58 -7.64
C GLN A 150 -8.49 10.66 -8.27
N MET A 151 -8.80 10.17 -9.47
CA MET A 151 -7.93 9.30 -10.28
C MET A 151 -6.49 9.81 -10.37
N ARG A 152 -6.30 11.11 -10.63
CA ARG A 152 -4.96 11.72 -10.70
C ARG A 152 -4.14 11.50 -9.42
N SER A 153 -4.76 11.66 -8.25
CA SER A 153 -4.07 11.42 -6.98
C SER A 153 -3.69 9.96 -6.81
N ILE A 154 -4.49 9.02 -7.31
CA ILE A 154 -4.17 7.58 -7.22
C ILE A 154 -2.98 7.27 -8.13
N ILE A 155 -2.99 7.74 -9.38
CA ILE A 155 -1.90 7.55 -10.33
C ILE A 155 -0.58 8.13 -9.78
N ASP A 156 -0.61 9.36 -9.26
CA ASP A 156 0.59 10.02 -8.72
C ASP A 156 1.15 9.31 -7.48
N GLN A 157 0.29 8.72 -6.65
CA GLN A 157 0.75 7.91 -5.51
C GLN A 157 1.25 6.54 -5.96
N ALA A 158 0.54 5.88 -6.87
CA ALA A 158 0.94 4.58 -7.40
C ALA A 158 2.34 4.63 -8.05
N GLU A 159 2.64 5.65 -8.85
CA GLU A 159 3.99 5.87 -9.42
C GLU A 159 5.05 5.91 -8.31
N LYS A 160 4.85 6.74 -7.29
CA LYS A 160 5.79 6.89 -6.18
C LYS A 160 5.98 5.59 -5.41
N VAL A 161 4.91 4.84 -5.22
CA VAL A 161 4.90 3.63 -4.40
C VAL A 161 5.54 2.47 -5.12
N ILE A 162 5.28 2.34 -6.43
CA ILE A 162 6.01 1.41 -7.30
C ILE A 162 7.50 1.78 -7.30
N TYR A 163 7.85 3.06 -7.42
CA TYR A 163 9.25 3.51 -7.32
C TYR A 163 9.88 3.12 -5.97
N VAL A 164 9.20 3.31 -4.84
CA VAL A 164 9.67 2.86 -3.52
C VAL A 164 9.90 1.34 -3.50
N LEU A 165 8.98 0.55 -4.07
CA LEU A 165 9.11 -0.91 -4.15
C LEU A 165 10.33 -1.32 -4.96
N CYS A 166 10.52 -0.71 -6.14
CA CYS A 166 11.69 -0.94 -6.98
C CYS A 166 12.98 -0.57 -6.24
N TYR A 167 12.98 0.60 -5.59
CA TYR A 167 14.12 1.08 -4.82
C TYR A 167 14.46 0.13 -3.67
N LEU A 168 13.45 -0.31 -2.91
CA LEU A 168 13.66 -1.27 -1.83
C LEU A 168 14.25 -2.58 -2.38
N ARG A 169 13.73 -3.11 -3.48
CA ARG A 169 14.30 -4.31 -4.12
C ARG A 169 15.73 -4.09 -4.61
N ARG A 170 16.04 -2.93 -5.18
CA ARG A 170 17.40 -2.54 -5.57
C ARG A 170 18.35 -2.51 -4.38
N GLU A 171 17.92 -2.05 -3.21
CA GLU A 171 18.74 -2.04 -2.01
C GLU A 171 19.23 -3.46 -1.64
N TYR A 172 18.34 -4.45 -1.72
CA TYR A 172 18.57 -5.80 -1.20
C TYR A 172 18.83 -6.86 -2.26
N SER A 173 18.73 -6.51 -3.54
CA SER A 173 19.17 -7.41 -4.58
C SER A 173 20.70 -7.51 -4.57
N LEU A 174 21.19 -8.73 -4.29
CA LEU A 174 22.60 -9.08 -4.33
C LEU A 174 23.07 -9.33 -5.77
N THR A 175 22.15 -9.57 -6.71
CA THR A 175 22.45 -10.08 -8.06
C THR A 175 21.74 -9.35 -9.20
N ASP A 176 20.68 -8.58 -8.94
CA ASP A 176 19.90 -7.96 -10.03
C ASP A 176 20.45 -6.60 -10.43
N HIS A 177 20.72 -6.48 -11.73
CA HIS A 177 20.79 -5.25 -12.51
C HIS A 177 21.37 -4.06 -11.75
N TYR A 178 22.60 -4.13 -11.24
CA TYR A 178 23.19 -3.07 -10.40
C TYR A 178 23.02 -1.64 -10.98
N ASN A 179 23.00 -1.53 -12.32
CA ASN A 179 22.79 -0.32 -13.11
C ASN A 179 21.46 -0.28 -13.90
N GLY A 180 20.51 -1.18 -13.61
CA GLY A 180 19.19 -1.20 -14.24
C GLY A 180 18.30 -0.07 -13.74
N ASP A 181 17.26 0.22 -14.50
CA ASP A 181 16.26 1.25 -14.21
C ASP A 181 15.22 0.73 -13.19
N PRO A 182 14.39 1.60 -12.59
CA PRO A 182 13.42 1.17 -11.59
C PRO A 182 12.56 -0.03 -12.01
N LEU A 183 12.05 -0.03 -13.24
CA LEU A 183 11.19 -1.11 -13.73
C LEU A 183 11.90 -2.45 -13.94
N ASP A 184 13.24 -2.50 -13.95
CA ASP A 184 13.99 -3.77 -14.01
C ASP A 184 13.86 -4.58 -12.71
N TYR A 185 13.41 -3.94 -11.61
CA TYR A 185 13.25 -4.55 -10.29
C TYR A 185 11.80 -4.98 -9.99
N VAL A 186 10.86 -4.75 -10.91
CA VAL A 186 9.46 -5.17 -10.73
C VAL A 186 8.85 -5.64 -12.04
N GLN A 187 8.27 -6.84 -12.02
CA GLN A 187 7.41 -7.29 -13.10
C GLN A 187 6.04 -6.62 -12.93
N LEU A 188 5.72 -5.65 -13.78
CA LEU A 188 4.40 -5.03 -13.80
C LEU A 188 3.35 -5.98 -14.43
N PRO A 189 2.23 -6.25 -13.74
CA PRO A 189 1.09 -6.93 -14.36
C PRO A 189 0.57 -6.21 -15.62
N GLN A 190 0.01 -6.98 -16.55
CA GLN A 190 -0.47 -6.48 -17.84
C GLN A 190 -1.88 -5.89 -17.75
N THR A 191 -2.07 -4.88 -16.89
CA THR A 191 -3.36 -4.21 -16.71
C THR A 191 -3.43 -2.88 -17.48
N PRO A 192 -4.62 -2.42 -17.90
CA PRO A 192 -4.79 -1.07 -18.48
C PRO A 192 -4.18 0.03 -17.60
N PHE A 193 -4.40 -0.05 -16.29
CA PHE A 193 -3.85 0.88 -15.33
C PHE A 193 -2.31 0.92 -15.36
N LEU A 194 -1.64 -0.23 -15.24
CA LEU A 194 -0.18 -0.28 -15.19
C LEU A 194 0.49 0.07 -16.53
N LYS A 195 -0.19 -0.21 -17.66
CA LYS A 195 0.25 0.29 -18.98
C LYS A 195 0.29 1.82 -19.01
N SER A 196 -0.66 2.50 -18.37
CA SER A 196 -0.69 3.97 -18.29
C SER A 196 0.40 4.55 -17.39
N ILE A 197 0.86 3.79 -16.37
CA ILE A 197 1.88 4.23 -15.42
C ILE A 197 3.30 3.94 -15.91
N ARG A 198 3.46 2.93 -16.78
CA ARG A 198 4.77 2.40 -17.19
C ARG A 198 5.76 3.45 -17.67
N ASN A 199 5.30 4.48 -18.38
CA ASN A 199 6.18 5.49 -18.99
C ASN A 199 6.37 6.74 -18.11
N ARG A 200 5.89 6.73 -16.87
CA ARG A 200 6.00 7.89 -15.98
C ARG A 200 7.45 8.09 -15.50
N SER A 201 7.81 9.35 -15.30
CA SER A 201 9.21 9.79 -15.16
C SER A 201 9.95 9.16 -13.98
N LEU A 202 9.31 8.98 -12.82
CA LEU A 202 9.98 8.39 -11.65
C LEU A 202 10.30 6.91 -11.86
N LEU A 203 9.61 6.25 -12.78
CA LEU A 203 9.84 4.83 -13.08
C LEU A 203 10.87 4.61 -14.19
N GLN A 204 11.29 5.68 -14.89
CA GLN A 204 12.28 5.57 -15.96
C GLN A 204 13.71 5.68 -15.44
N HIS A 205 13.94 6.42 -14.35
CA HIS A 205 15.29 6.69 -13.86
C HIS A 205 15.30 6.80 -12.34
N TRP A 206 16.43 6.46 -11.73
CA TRP A 206 16.65 6.67 -10.29
C TRP A 206 16.81 8.14 -9.97
N VAL A 207 16.03 8.61 -9.01
CA VAL A 207 16.17 9.94 -8.38
C VAL A 207 16.77 9.85 -6.98
N THR A 208 17.11 8.63 -6.54
CA THR A 208 17.64 8.34 -5.21
C THR A 208 18.81 7.38 -5.33
N GLU A 209 19.90 7.70 -4.64
CA GLU A 209 21.09 6.86 -4.57
C GLU A 209 20.83 5.59 -3.75
N ARG A 210 21.53 4.52 -4.11
CA ARG A 210 21.50 3.26 -3.36
C ARG A 210 22.12 3.47 -1.97
N GLY A 211 21.60 2.81 -0.94
CA GLY A 211 22.07 2.85 0.45
C GLY A 211 21.43 3.93 1.30
N VAL A 212 20.86 4.98 0.71
CA VAL A 212 20.37 6.16 1.45
C VAL A 212 19.25 5.79 2.43
N PHE A 213 18.27 4.98 1.99
CA PHE A 213 17.21 4.53 2.90
C PHE A 213 17.73 3.59 3.98
N HIS A 214 18.56 2.60 3.61
CA HIS A 214 19.07 1.63 4.58
C HIS A 214 19.88 2.30 5.68
N GLN A 215 20.81 3.20 5.33
CA GLN A 215 21.61 3.97 6.27
C GLN A 215 20.73 4.81 7.22
N ARG A 216 19.72 5.51 6.67
CA ARG A 216 18.80 6.32 7.48
C ARG A 216 17.94 5.46 8.39
N TYR A 217 17.42 4.33 7.88
CA TYR A 217 16.60 3.42 8.65
C TYR A 217 17.39 2.82 9.82
N LEU A 218 18.64 2.41 9.59
CA LEU A 218 19.53 1.96 10.66
C LEU A 218 19.77 3.05 11.70
N HIS A 219 20.08 4.28 11.28
CA HIS A 219 20.27 5.41 12.18
C HIS A 219 19.03 5.69 13.04
N GLU A 220 17.85 5.76 12.41
CA GLU A 220 16.56 5.97 13.08
C GLU A 220 16.17 4.83 14.02
N SER A 221 16.52 3.59 13.65
CA SER A 221 16.37 2.42 14.50
C SER A 221 17.26 2.53 15.73
N LEU A 222 18.56 2.81 15.54
CA LEU A 222 19.52 2.97 16.63
C LEU A 222 19.05 4.06 17.62
N LEU A 223 18.63 5.23 17.14
CA LEU A 223 18.09 6.30 17.98
C LEU A 223 16.86 5.86 18.79
N LYS A 224 15.92 5.15 18.16
CA LYS A 224 14.70 4.67 18.82
C LYS A 224 14.99 3.65 19.92
N TYR A 225 15.99 2.80 19.73
CA TYR A 225 16.33 1.77 20.72
C TYR A 225 17.28 2.32 21.79
N SER A 226 18.22 3.21 21.46
CA SER A 226 19.10 3.84 22.45
C SER A 226 18.33 4.74 23.42
N SER A 227 17.35 5.51 22.95
CA SER A 227 16.50 6.35 23.81
C SER A 227 15.70 5.52 24.82
N LYS A 228 15.29 4.30 24.44
CA LYS A 228 14.59 3.39 25.35
C LYS A 228 15.48 2.84 26.46
N TYR A 229 16.79 2.70 26.22
CA TYR A 229 17.72 2.22 27.25
C TYR A 229 18.14 3.33 28.22
N ILE A 230 18.15 4.58 27.78
CA ILE A 230 18.40 5.75 28.65
C ILE A 230 17.22 5.95 29.61
N ASP A 231 15.98 5.86 29.13
CA ASP A 231 14.78 5.96 29.98
C ASP A 231 14.64 4.82 31.01
N THR A 232 15.30 3.67 30.80
CA THR A 232 15.30 2.55 31.77
C THR A 232 16.49 2.56 32.73
N ALA A 233 17.55 3.31 32.44
CA ALA A 233 18.72 3.42 33.31
C ALA A 233 18.51 4.43 34.45
N ASP A 234 17.58 5.36 34.30
CA ASP A 234 17.18 6.33 35.33
C ASP A 234 16.11 5.80 36.31
N VAL A 235 15.81 4.49 36.28
CA VAL A 235 14.79 3.83 37.14
C VAL A 235 15.37 2.62 37.92
N LEU A 236 16.70 2.51 38.02
CA LEU A 236 17.39 1.54 38.90
C LEU A 236 18.32 2.27 39.85
#